data_AF-A0AA87K3U3-F1
#
_entry.id   AF-A0AA87K3U3-F1
#
_cell.length_a   1.000
_cell.length_b   1.000
_cell.length_c   1.000
_cell.angle_alpha   90.00
_cell.angle_beta   90.00
_cell.angle_gamma   90.00
#
_symmetry.space_group_name_H-M   'P 1'
#
loop_
_entity.id
_entity.type
_entity.pdbx_description
1 polymer ?
#
loop_
_entity_poly.entity_id
_entity_poly.type
_entity_poly.pdbx_seq_one_letter_code
_entity_poly.pdbx_strand_id
1 'polypeptide(L)'
;MKWLSQRHPKWKKLRGIGMTKNTIDKDGIITEEVRYFILSFKGDVQTFSQVVRGHWSVESLHWLLDVVYREDKNQTLDKRATFNLNAIVKFVFIFYKI
;
A
#
# COMPACT_ATOMS: atom_id res chain seq x y z
N MET A 1 -11.85 16.80 14.28
CA MET A 1 -11.04 17.20 13.10
C MET A 1 -10.32 18.53 13.24
N LYS A 2 -10.94 19.60 13.79
CA LYS A 2 -10.27 20.91 13.97
C LYS A 2 -8.91 20.79 14.67
N TRP A 3 -8.83 19.98 15.74
CA TRP A 3 -7.58 19.73 16.47
C TRP A 3 -6.45 19.17 15.59
N LEU A 4 -6.76 18.23 14.68
CA LEU A 4 -5.76 17.57 13.84
C LEU A 4 -5.24 18.53 12.76
N SER A 5 -6.15 19.30 12.15
CA SER A 5 -5.79 20.35 11.19
C SER A 5 -4.97 21.48 11.83
N GLN A 6 -5.28 21.86 13.06
CA GLN A 6 -4.54 22.88 13.81
C GLN A 6 -3.13 22.40 14.20
N ARG A 7 -2.99 21.12 14.59
CA ARG A 7 -1.69 20.52 14.92
C ARG A 7 -0.82 20.30 13.68
N HIS A 8 -1.43 20.05 12.52
CA HIS A 8 -0.76 19.82 11.25
C HIS A 8 -1.16 20.84 10.18
N PRO A 9 -0.77 22.13 10.33
CA PRO A 9 -1.19 23.19 9.43
C PRO A 9 -0.69 23.00 7.98
N LYS A 10 0.38 22.21 7.80
CA LYS A 10 0.91 21.86 6.47
C LYS A 10 0.01 20.89 5.69
N TRP A 11 -0.90 20.16 6.35
CA TRP A 11 -1.80 19.20 5.71
C TRP A 11 -3.03 19.89 5.12
N LYS A 12 -2.80 20.75 4.11
CA LYS A 12 -3.83 21.59 3.48
C LYS A 12 -5.02 20.81 2.89
N LYS A 13 -4.81 19.53 2.57
CA LYS A 13 -5.84 18.66 2.01
C LYS A 13 -6.44 17.70 3.05
N LEU A 14 -6.22 17.86 4.35
CA LEU A 14 -6.83 16.99 5.36
C LEU A 14 -8.37 17.12 5.33
N ARG A 15 -9.07 16.03 4.98
CA ARG A 15 -10.54 16.02 4.85
C ARG A 15 -11.23 15.06 5.82
N GLY A 16 -10.54 14.04 6.33
CA GLY A 16 -11.14 13.06 7.25
C GLY A 16 -10.17 12.03 7.79
N ILE A 17 -10.69 11.13 8.62
CA ILE A 17 -10.02 9.90 9.06
C ILE A 17 -10.95 8.74 8.70
N GLY A 18 -10.41 7.71 8.05
CA GLY A 18 -11.10 6.45 7.80
C GLY A 18 -10.55 5.36 8.71
N MET A 19 -11.37 4.37 9.05
CA MET A 19 -10.94 3.20 9.82
C MET A 19 -11.38 1.93 9.08
N THR A 20 -10.48 0.97 8.95
CA THR A 20 -10.84 -0.39 8.52
C THR A 20 -10.58 -1.37 9.65
N LYS A 21 -11.47 -2.36 9.75
CA LYS A 21 -11.29 -3.55 10.57
C LYS A 21 -11.10 -4.73 9.64
N ASN A 22 -9.95 -5.37 9.74
CA ASN A 22 -9.55 -6.47 8.88
C ASN A 22 -9.53 -7.75 9.72
N THR A 23 -10.34 -8.73 9.36
CA THR A 23 -10.30 -10.06 9.96
C THR A 23 -9.40 -10.93 9.12
N ILE A 24 -8.40 -11.55 9.75
CA ILE A 24 -7.45 -12.44 9.11
C ILE A 24 -7.63 -13.81 9.75
N ASP A 25 -7.98 -14.80 8.94
CA ASP A 25 -7.95 -16.20 9.32
C ASP A 25 -6.63 -16.80 8.84
N LYS A 26 -5.83 -17.29 9.80
CA LYS A 26 -4.60 -18.03 9.51
C LYS A 26 -4.70 -19.37 10.19
N ASP A 27 -4.96 -20.41 9.40
CA ASP A 27 -5.04 -21.80 9.86
C ASP A 27 -6.01 -21.99 11.04
N GLY A 28 -7.15 -21.30 11.02
CA GLY A 28 -8.18 -21.35 12.07
C GLY A 28 -7.94 -20.38 13.23
N ILE A 29 -6.83 -19.64 13.23
CA ILE A 29 -6.56 -18.56 14.18
C ILE A 29 -7.09 -17.26 13.58
N ILE A 30 -8.20 -16.78 14.15
CA ILE A 30 -8.80 -15.50 13.76
C ILE A 30 -8.10 -14.37 14.50
N THR A 31 -7.56 -13.41 13.74
CA THR A 31 -7.01 -12.16 14.27
C THR A 31 -7.74 -10.97 13.66
N GLU A 32 -7.87 -9.90 14.44
CA GLU A 32 -8.47 -8.65 13.97
C GLU A 32 -7.44 -7.53 14.01
N GLU A 33 -7.29 -6.83 12.88
CA GLU A 33 -6.41 -5.68 12.76
C GLU A 33 -7.23 -4.43 12.48
N VAL A 34 -6.94 -3.34 13.20
CA VAL A 34 -7.56 -2.04 12.99
C VAL A 34 -6.54 -1.11 12.36
N ARG A 35 -6.91 -0.51 11.21
CA ARG A 35 -6.07 0.45 10.49
C ARG A 35 -6.77 1.79 10.38
N TYR A 36 -6.04 2.86 10.65
CA TYR A 36 -6.53 4.23 10.49
C TYR A 36 -5.86 4.90 9.30
N PHE A 37 -6.65 5.60 8.50
CA PHE A 37 -6.22 6.29 7.29
C PHE A 37 -6.51 7.78 7.42
N ILE A 38 -5.54 8.61 7.04
CA ILE A 38 -5.76 10.06 6.91
C ILE A 38 -6.24 10.34 5.49
N LEU A 39 -7.44 10.87 5.36
CA LEU A 39 -8.09 11.06 4.06
C LEU A 39 -7.88 12.49 3.57
N SER A 40 -7.49 12.61 2.30
CA SER A 40 -7.38 13.88 1.60
C SER A 40 -8.63 14.25 0.80
N PHE A 41 -9.63 13.38 0.80
CA PHE A 41 -10.91 13.53 0.12
C PHE A 41 -12.06 13.36 1.11
N LYS A 42 -13.21 13.93 0.77
CA LYS A 42 -14.48 13.57 1.40
C LYS A 42 -15.13 12.53 0.49
N GLY A 43 -15.20 11.29 0.94
CA GLY A 43 -15.85 10.20 0.24
C GLY A 43 -16.81 9.50 1.17
N ASP A 44 -17.81 8.85 0.59
CA ASP A 44 -18.65 7.92 1.30
C ASP A 44 -17.87 6.63 1.64
N VAL A 45 -18.48 5.75 2.43
CA VAL A 45 -17.83 4.52 2.89
C VAL A 45 -17.43 3.61 1.72
N GLN A 46 -18.20 3.63 0.62
CA GLN A 46 -17.93 2.80 -0.55
C GLN A 46 -16.67 3.27 -1.27
N THR A 47 -16.56 4.58 -1.52
CA THR A 47 -15.34 5.16 -2.11
C THR A 47 -14.12 4.88 -1.23
N PHE A 48 -14.25 5.06 0.09
CA PHE A 48 -13.16 4.75 1.02
C PHE A 48 -12.74 3.28 0.95
N SER A 49 -13.70 2.34 0.96
CA SER A 49 -13.42 0.90 0.82
C SER A 49 -12.71 0.58 -0.50
N GLN A 50 -13.15 1.15 -1.61
CA GLN A 50 -12.52 0.94 -2.92
C GLN A 50 -11.07 1.45 -2.93
N VAL A 51 -10.84 2.64 -2.40
CA VAL A 51 -9.48 3.23 -2.31
C VAL A 51 -8.58 2.37 -1.44
N VAL A 52 -9.04 1.92 -0.27
CA VAL A 52 -8.24 1.05 0.62
C VAL A 52 -7.91 -0.27 -0.06
N ARG A 53 -8.88 -0.92 -0.71
CA ARG A 53 -8.62 -2.17 -1.46
C ARG A 53 -7.66 -1.95 -2.62
N GLY A 54 -7.81 -0.85 -3.36
CA GLY A 54 -6.90 -0.48 -4.44
C GLY A 54 -5.47 -0.25 -3.93
N HIS A 55 -5.31 0.39 -2.78
CA HIS A 55 -4.00 0.53 -2.13
C HIS A 55 -3.38 -0.83 -1.78
N TRP A 56 -4.16 -1.78 -1.23
CA TRP A 56 -3.69 -3.14 -0.94
C TRP A 56 -3.26 -3.91 -2.18
N SER A 57 -3.88 -3.69 -3.34
CA SER A 57 -3.45 -4.32 -4.59
C SER A 57 -2.03 -3.91 -4.99
N VAL A 58 -1.61 -2.68 -4.67
CA VAL A 58 -0.24 -2.20 -4.90
C VAL A 58 0.74 -2.81 -3.90
N GLU A 59 0.40 -2.85 -2.62
CA GLU A 59 1.25 -3.48 -1.60
C GLU A 59 1.43 -4.99 -1.84
N SER A 60 0.40 -5.65 -2.38
CA SER A 60 0.49 -7.06 -2.78
C SER A 60 1.49 -7.28 -3.93
N LEU A 61 1.68 -6.29 -4.81
CA LEU A 61 2.74 -6.30 -5.82
C LEU A 61 4.13 -6.13 -5.17
N HIS A 62 4.27 -5.22 -4.20
CA HIS A 62 5.52 -5.04 -3.47
C HIS A 62 5.95 -6.34 -2.80
N TRP A 63 5.04 -7.03 -2.09
CA TRP A 63 5.37 -8.32 -1.48
C TRP A 63 5.94 -9.33 -2.48
N LEU A 64 5.39 -9.38 -3.69
CA LEU A 64 5.90 -10.29 -4.70
C LEU A 64 7.30 -9.89 -5.18
N LEU A 65 7.53 -8.60 -5.41
CA LEU A 65 8.85 -8.07 -5.78
C LEU A 65 9.89 -8.37 -4.68
N ASP A 66 9.53 -8.07 -3.43
CA ASP A 66 10.41 -8.16 -2.28
C ASP A 66 10.72 -9.61 -1.90
N VAL A 67 9.72 -10.50 -1.94
CA VAL A 67 9.85 -11.90 -1.47
C VAL A 67 10.13 -12.88 -2.60
N VAL A 68 9.32 -12.87 -3.66
CA VAL A 68 9.44 -13.87 -4.75
C VAL A 68 10.59 -13.51 -5.68
N TYR A 69 10.69 -12.25 -6.09
CA TYR A 69 11.81 -11.75 -6.90
C TYR A 69 13.02 -11.33 -6.08
N ARG A 70 12.90 -11.35 -4.74
CA ARG A 70 14.01 -11.09 -3.82
C ARG A 70 14.65 -9.72 -4.05
N GLU A 71 13.84 -8.71 -4.41
CA GLU A 71 14.31 -7.35 -4.68
C GLU A 71 15.14 -6.82 -3.50
N ASP A 72 14.68 -7.03 -2.27
CA ASP A 72 15.41 -6.65 -1.04
C ASP A 72 16.76 -7.34 -0.85
N LYS A 73 16.93 -8.54 -1.42
CA LYS A 73 18.18 -9.30 -1.32
C LYS A 73 19.09 -9.08 -2.52
N ASN A 74 18.74 -8.18 -3.43
CA ASN A 74 19.60 -7.86 -4.57
C ASN A 74 20.84 -7.10 -4.09
N GLN A 75 22.01 -7.69 -4.30
CA GLN A 75 23.31 -7.12 -3.89
C GLN A 75 24.08 -6.48 -5.06
N THR A 76 23.41 -6.20 -6.18
CA THR A 76 24.04 -5.57 -7.34
C THR A 76 24.54 -4.17 -6.95
N LEU A 77 25.86 -3.97 -7.02
CA LEU A 77 26.50 -2.70 -6.64
C LEU A 77 26.37 -1.62 -7.71
N ASP A 78 26.26 -2.03 -8.98
CA ASP A 78 26.06 -1.09 -10.08
C ASP A 78 24.62 -0.56 -10.08
N LYS A 79 24.48 0.76 -9.95
CA LYS A 79 23.18 1.43 -9.87
C LYS A 79 22.37 1.32 -11.16
N ARG A 80 23.04 1.32 -12.33
CA ARG A 80 22.36 1.21 -13.63
C ARG A 80 21.86 -0.21 -13.86
N ALA A 81 22.67 -1.20 -13.53
CA ALA A 81 22.28 -2.61 -13.58
C ALA A 81 21.10 -2.90 -12.64
N THR A 82 21.14 -2.38 -11.41
CA THR A 82 20.04 -2.52 -10.43
C THR A 82 18.75 -1.89 -10.96
N PHE A 83 18.83 -0.67 -11.50
CA PHE A 83 17.67 0.02 -12.08
C PHE A 83 17.09 -0.74 -13.28
N ASN A 84 17.94 -1.16 -14.21
CA ASN A 84 17.53 -1.89 -15.41
C ASN A 84 16.89 -3.23 -15.05
N LEU A 85 17.47 -3.98 -14.10
CA LEU A 85 16.93 -5.25 -13.65
C LEU A 85 15.56 -5.08 -13.01
N ASN A 86 15.39 -4.08 -12.14
CA ASN A 86 14.12 -3.79 -11.50
C ASN A 86 13.04 -3.41 -12.54
N ALA A 87 13.39 -2.58 -13.53
CA ALA A 87 12.50 -2.23 -14.63
C ALA A 87 12.05 -3.45 -15.44
N ILE A 88 12.96 -4.37 -15.76
CA ILE A 88 12.64 -5.62 -16.49
C ILE A 88 11.71 -6.50 -15.66
N VAL A 89 12.00 -6.72 -14.37
CA VAL A 89 11.16 -7.55 -13.49
C VAL A 89 9.74 -6.98 -13.39
N LYS A 90 9.62 -5.66 -13.18
CA LYS A 90 8.32 -4.97 -13.16
C LYS A 90 7.59 -5.09 -14.51
N PHE A 91 8.29 -4.93 -15.62
CA PHE A 91 7.72 -5.07 -16.96
C PHE A 91 7.18 -6.48 -17.20
N VAL A 92 7.98 -7.52 -16.96
CA VAL A 92 7.56 -8.93 -17.10
C VAL A 92 6.36 -9.24 -16.22
N PHE A 93 6.34 -8.70 -14.99
CA PHE A 93 5.25 -8.95 -14.07
C PHE A 93 3.90 -8.38 -14.54
N ILE A 94 3.90 -7.24 -15.23
CA ILE A 94 2.68 -6.65 -15.80
C ILE A 94 2.00 -7.62 -16.78
N PHE A 95 2.78 -8.39 -17.56
CA PHE A 95 2.23 -9.36 -18.51
C PHE A 95 1.73 -10.66 -17.87
N TYR A 96 2.28 -11.04 -16.71
CA TYR A 96 1.88 -12.27 -16.01
C TYR A 96 0.57 -12.13 -15.22
N LYS A 97 0.05 -10.91 -15.06
CA LYS A 97 -1.14 -10.59 -14.26
C LYS A 97 -2.37 -10.23 -15.11
N ILE A 98 -2.30 -10.46 -16.43
CA ILE A 98 -3.43 -10.45 -17.38
C ILE A 98 -3.90 -11.90 -17.56
#